data_AF-A0AAV6C0B4-F1
#
_entry.id   AF-A0AAV6C0B4-F1
#
_cell.length_a   1.000
_cell.length_b   1.000
_cell.length_c   1.000
_cell.angle_alpha   90.00
_cell.angle_beta   90.00
_cell.angle_gamma   90.00
#
_symmetry.space_group_name_H-M   'P 1'
#
loop_
_entity.id
_entity.type
_entity.pdbx_description
1 polymer ?
#
loop_
_entity_poly.entity_id
_entity_poly.type
_entity_poly.pdbx_seq_one_letter_code
_entity_poly.pdbx_strand_id
1 'polypeptide(L)'
;MRYLAGALFFAIAVLVLLSLPPAATLAQEAPPGSYLQSCRDVRVDRVALFAFCRDNEGRWRAAELYDWRECGGDIANVDGELRCERRGRRLYPYGPYVLTCRDIRRRGDHLDAVCEAPDGRWRRTTLHDIDGCTGPIVNDGGELACSRGGMLPRGPYLESCRQIYLRGPVLRAFCLRSDGRWVWTALEGWERCRERIVNVDGQLRCAREDVDRDRDRDRDRDRDRDREERLPPGDYTLTCRNVSIEHGRLRAECQTRRGRWVWTELDDVYRCRGPVSNVDGQLSCPR
;
A
#
# COMPACT_ATOMS: atom_id res chain seq x y z
N MET A 1 24.68 -71.30 27.71
CA MET A 1 24.78 -70.95 29.13
C MET A 1 25.32 -69.54 29.25
N ARG A 2 24.56 -68.65 29.92
CA ARG A 2 24.96 -67.47 30.70
C ARG A 2 26.25 -66.73 30.29
N TYR A 3 26.10 -65.48 29.84
CA TYR A 3 27.13 -64.46 30.01
C TYR A 3 26.48 -63.19 30.58
N LEU A 4 26.95 -62.78 31.77
CA LEU A 4 26.69 -61.50 32.43
C LEU A 4 28.01 -60.98 32.99
N ALA A 5 28.05 -59.65 33.19
CA ALA A 5 29.13 -58.77 33.65
C ALA A 5 30.09 -58.36 32.52
N GLY A 6 30.15 -57.10 32.06
CA GLY A 6 30.33 -55.81 32.77
C GLY A 6 31.68 -55.25 32.27
N ALA A 7 31.95 -53.97 32.00
CA ALA A 7 31.31 -52.70 32.31
C ALA A 7 31.93 -51.60 31.39
N LEU A 8 31.37 -50.39 31.48
CA LEU A 8 31.88 -49.10 30.99
C LEU A 8 32.06 -48.90 29.47
N PHE A 9 31.08 -48.24 28.86
CA PHE A 9 31.37 -47.31 27.75
C PHE A 9 30.78 -45.94 28.08
N PHE A 10 31.69 -44.97 28.20
CA PHE A 10 31.40 -43.56 28.38
C PHE A 10 30.49 -43.06 27.25
N ALA A 11 29.37 -42.43 27.63
CA ALA A 11 28.50 -41.72 26.71
C ALA A 11 29.19 -40.44 26.22
N ILE A 12 29.46 -40.36 24.92
CA ILE A 12 29.65 -39.08 24.22
C ILE A 12 28.54 -39.00 23.18
N ALA A 13 27.41 -38.42 23.57
CA ALA A 13 26.37 -38.01 22.64
C ALA A 13 26.86 -36.75 21.91
N VAL A 14 27.40 -36.91 20.71
CA VAL A 14 27.67 -35.79 19.81
C VAL A 14 26.32 -35.28 19.30
N LEU A 15 25.82 -34.22 19.93
CA LEU A 15 24.69 -33.44 19.43
C LEU A 15 25.15 -32.68 18.17
N VAL A 16 24.92 -33.27 17.00
CA VAL A 16 24.99 -32.56 15.72
C VAL A 16 23.73 -31.69 15.64
N LEU A 17 23.84 -30.46 16.13
CA LEU A 17 22.87 -29.40 15.90
C LEU A 17 22.84 -29.10 14.40
N LEU A 18 21.81 -29.60 13.73
CA LEU A 18 21.43 -29.24 12.36
C LEU A 18 21.19 -27.72 12.30
N SER A 19 22.20 -26.99 11.85
CA SER A 19 22.09 -25.59 11.45
C SER A 19 21.24 -25.51 10.19
N LEU A 20 19.92 -25.42 10.35
CA LEU A 20 19.03 -25.00 9.28
C LEU A 20 19.44 -23.56 8.90
N PRO A 21 19.84 -23.29 7.64
CA PRO A 21 20.07 -21.92 7.22
C PRO A 21 18.76 -21.14 7.37
N PRO A 22 18.81 -19.87 7.82
CA PRO A 22 17.63 -19.04 7.83
C PRO A 22 17.08 -18.98 6.41
N ALA A 23 15.79 -19.28 6.25
CA ALA A 23 15.11 -19.05 4.99
C ALA A 23 15.28 -17.58 4.62
N ALA A 24 16.08 -17.31 3.60
CA ALA A 24 16.18 -15.99 3.03
C ALA A 24 14.77 -15.62 2.56
N THR A 25 14.14 -14.69 3.25
CA THR A 25 12.95 -14.01 2.76
C THR A 25 13.35 -13.38 1.43
N LEU A 26 12.86 -13.92 0.32
CA LEU A 26 12.99 -13.25 -0.97
C LEU A 26 12.17 -11.96 -0.88
N ALA A 27 12.78 -10.87 -0.42
CA ALA A 27 12.33 -9.55 -0.77
C ALA A 27 12.34 -9.52 -2.30
N GLN A 28 11.15 -9.53 -2.91
CA GLN A 28 11.04 -9.51 -4.35
C GLN A 28 11.61 -8.18 -4.82
N GLU A 29 12.86 -8.24 -5.31
CA GLU A 29 13.60 -7.07 -5.78
C GLU A 29 12.79 -6.39 -6.88
N ALA A 30 12.63 -5.08 -6.76
CA ALA A 30 11.86 -4.30 -7.71
C ALA A 30 12.41 -4.52 -9.14
N PRO A 31 11.54 -4.66 -10.16
CA PRO A 31 12.03 -4.83 -11.51
C PRO A 31 12.95 -3.67 -11.91
N PRO A 32 14.06 -3.94 -12.61
CA PRO A 32 14.92 -2.87 -13.07
C PRO A 32 14.18 -1.99 -14.07
N GLY A 33 14.44 -0.68 -14.02
CA GLY A 33 14.02 0.25 -15.06
C GLY A 33 14.30 1.71 -14.71
N SER A 34 14.21 2.60 -15.69
CA SER A 34 14.46 4.04 -15.54
C SER A 34 13.47 4.70 -14.58
N TYR A 35 12.28 4.11 -14.38
CA TYR A 35 11.30 4.58 -13.40
C TYR A 35 11.90 4.71 -11.98
N LEU A 36 12.90 3.89 -11.62
CA LEU A 36 13.57 3.97 -10.31
C LEU A 36 14.25 5.31 -10.04
N GLN A 37 14.54 6.11 -11.07
CA GLN A 37 15.14 7.45 -10.92
C GLN A 37 14.12 8.52 -10.52
N SER A 38 12.85 8.29 -10.80
CA SER A 38 11.78 9.29 -10.65
C SER A 38 10.53 8.75 -9.95
N CYS A 39 10.59 7.52 -9.45
CA CYS A 39 9.56 6.88 -8.63
C CYS A 39 10.12 6.46 -7.28
N ARG A 40 9.25 6.38 -6.27
CA ARG A 40 9.57 5.98 -4.88
C ARG A 40 8.52 5.02 -4.33
N ASP A 41 8.80 4.47 -3.14
CA ASP A 41 7.97 3.50 -2.42
C ASP A 41 7.53 2.33 -3.32
N VAL A 42 8.49 1.79 -4.07
CA VAL A 42 8.24 0.73 -5.04
C VAL A 42 7.85 -0.55 -4.31
N ARG A 43 6.70 -1.11 -4.69
CA ARG A 43 6.20 -2.38 -4.18
C ARG A 43 5.84 -3.27 -5.35
N VAL A 44 6.22 -4.53 -5.23
CA VAL A 44 5.88 -5.55 -6.23
C VAL A 44 4.99 -6.56 -5.55
N ASP A 45 3.86 -6.88 -6.18
CA ASP A 45 3.15 -8.12 -5.88
C ASP A 45 3.30 -9.10 -7.06
N ARG A 46 2.63 -10.25 -6.99
CA ARG A 46 2.77 -11.30 -8.01
C ARG A 46 2.45 -10.83 -9.44
N VAL A 47 1.61 -9.81 -9.61
CA VAL A 47 1.00 -9.44 -10.90
C VAL A 47 1.15 -7.96 -11.25
N ALA A 48 1.50 -7.11 -10.28
CA ALA A 48 1.58 -5.67 -10.45
C ALA A 48 2.80 -5.06 -9.76
N LEU A 49 3.33 -4.02 -10.40
CA LEU A 49 4.32 -3.11 -9.88
C LEU A 49 3.61 -1.83 -9.46
N PHE A 50 3.80 -1.41 -8.22
CA PHE A 50 3.26 -0.19 -7.64
C PHE A 50 4.40 0.76 -7.31
N ALA A 51 4.23 2.05 -7.57
CA ALA A 51 5.17 3.08 -7.14
C ALA A 51 4.48 4.45 -7.05
N PHE A 52 5.11 5.41 -6.40
CA PHE A 52 4.77 6.83 -6.56
C PHE A 52 5.76 7.48 -7.52
N CYS A 53 5.29 7.89 -8.70
CA CYS A 53 6.10 8.42 -9.80
C CYS A 53 5.89 9.91 -10.01
N ARG A 54 6.96 10.67 -10.24
CA ARG A 54 6.89 12.12 -10.42
C ARG A 54 6.34 12.47 -11.81
N ASP A 55 5.31 13.33 -11.88
CA ASP A 55 4.79 13.88 -13.13
C ASP A 55 5.62 15.08 -13.63
N ASN A 56 5.28 15.60 -14.82
CA ASN A 56 5.98 16.72 -15.45
C ASN A 56 5.85 18.03 -14.64
N GLU A 57 4.79 18.18 -13.84
CA GLU A 57 4.62 19.30 -12.89
C GLU A 57 5.34 19.05 -11.55
N GLY A 58 6.06 17.93 -11.42
CA GLY A 58 6.85 17.60 -10.25
C GLY A 58 6.08 16.96 -9.10
N ARG A 59 4.81 16.60 -9.28
CA ARG A 59 3.92 16.00 -8.29
C ARG A 59 4.03 14.47 -8.31
N TRP A 60 3.92 13.83 -7.15
CA TRP A 60 4.09 12.36 -7.02
C TRP A 60 2.80 11.55 -7.27
N ARG A 61 2.63 10.94 -8.43
CA ARG A 61 1.45 10.17 -8.83
C ARG A 61 1.53 8.72 -8.35
N ALA A 62 0.45 8.18 -7.81
CA ALA A 62 0.37 6.74 -7.62
C ALA A 62 0.30 6.07 -9.00
N ALA A 63 1.19 5.12 -9.25
CA ALA A 63 1.34 4.46 -10.53
C ALA A 63 1.30 2.95 -10.33
N GLU A 64 0.58 2.27 -11.22
CA GLU A 64 0.42 0.81 -11.22
C GLU A 64 0.74 0.28 -12.61
N LEU A 65 1.58 -0.75 -12.69
CA LEU A 65 1.88 -1.48 -13.92
C LEU A 65 1.62 -2.96 -13.72
N TYR A 66 0.50 -3.42 -14.30
CA TYR A 66 0.13 -4.83 -14.36
C TYR A 66 0.92 -5.56 -15.44
N ASP A 67 1.20 -6.84 -15.21
CA ASP A 67 1.95 -7.72 -16.13
C ASP A 67 3.32 -7.14 -16.51
N TRP A 68 3.98 -6.43 -15.58
CA TRP A 68 5.29 -5.81 -15.80
C TRP A 68 6.36 -6.82 -16.26
N ARG A 69 6.18 -8.10 -15.93
CA ARG A 69 7.06 -9.21 -16.37
C ARG A 69 7.02 -9.45 -17.88
N GLU A 70 6.00 -8.95 -18.56
CA GLU A 70 5.86 -9.02 -20.02
C GLU A 70 6.41 -7.78 -20.74
N CYS A 71 6.97 -6.81 -20.00
CA CYS A 71 7.71 -5.72 -20.61
C CYS A 71 8.92 -6.31 -21.36
N GLY A 72 8.98 -6.04 -22.67
CA GLY A 72 10.10 -6.39 -23.53
C GLY A 72 11.21 -5.32 -23.56
N GLY A 73 11.31 -4.48 -22.53
CA GLY A 73 12.24 -3.35 -22.52
C GLY A 73 12.15 -2.64 -21.18
N ASP A 74 12.63 -1.41 -21.15
CA ASP A 74 12.65 -0.61 -19.93
C ASP A 74 11.24 -0.42 -19.33
N ILE A 75 11.18 -0.29 -18.00
CA ILE A 75 10.01 0.25 -17.31
C ILE A 75 10.31 1.71 -17.02
N ALA A 76 9.55 2.60 -17.64
CA ALA A 76 9.74 4.03 -17.55
C ALA A 76 8.61 4.69 -16.78
N ASN A 77 8.93 5.82 -16.15
CA ASN A 77 7.94 6.78 -15.68
C ASN A 77 7.62 7.76 -16.81
N VAL A 78 6.37 7.79 -17.25
CA VAL A 78 5.87 8.70 -18.28
C VAL A 78 4.79 9.57 -17.65
N ASP A 79 5.14 10.80 -17.30
CA ASP A 79 4.23 11.79 -16.68
C ASP A 79 3.51 11.27 -15.43
N GLY A 80 4.26 10.54 -14.59
CA GLY A 80 3.74 9.93 -13.37
C GLY A 80 3.00 8.61 -13.58
N GLU A 81 3.05 8.01 -14.77
CA GLU A 81 2.55 6.66 -15.05
C GLU A 81 3.69 5.68 -15.33
N LEU A 82 3.61 4.47 -14.78
CA LEU A 82 4.54 3.38 -15.12
C LEU A 82 4.17 2.78 -16.48
N ARG A 83 5.12 2.72 -17.41
CA ARG A 83 4.93 2.15 -18.75
C ARG A 83 6.10 1.28 -19.17
N CYS A 84 5.83 0.19 -19.88
CA CYS A 84 6.90 -0.50 -20.61
C CYS A 84 7.28 0.32 -21.85
N GLU A 85 8.57 0.49 -22.11
CA GLU A 85 9.12 1.03 -23.34
C GLU A 85 8.72 0.16 -24.55
N ARG A 86 8.85 -1.16 -24.41
CA ARG A 86 8.35 -2.13 -25.38
C ARG A 86 7.35 -3.05 -24.71
N ARG A 87 6.08 -2.88 -25.02
CA ARG A 87 5.02 -3.80 -24.61
C ARG A 87 5.12 -5.09 -25.45
N GLY A 88 4.96 -6.25 -24.82
CA GLY A 88 4.78 -7.51 -25.56
C GLY A 88 3.64 -7.37 -26.57
N ARG A 89 3.63 -8.19 -27.63
CA ARG A 89 2.63 -8.14 -28.72
C ARG A 89 1.26 -8.65 -28.22
N ARG A 90 0.63 -7.92 -27.29
CA ARG A 90 -0.76 -8.12 -26.86
C ARG A 90 -1.68 -7.28 -27.73
N LEU A 91 -2.82 -7.86 -28.11
CA LEU A 91 -3.82 -7.27 -29.00
C LEU A 91 -4.88 -6.41 -28.26
N TYR A 92 -4.75 -6.25 -26.94
CA TYR A 92 -5.72 -5.58 -26.07
C TYR A 92 -5.03 -4.76 -24.96
N PRO A 93 -5.71 -3.74 -24.38
CA PRO A 93 -5.12 -2.87 -23.36
C PRO A 93 -4.79 -3.62 -22.06
N TYR A 94 -3.82 -3.10 -21.30
CA TYR A 94 -3.39 -3.66 -20.03
C TYR A 94 -4.35 -3.32 -18.89
N GLY A 95 -4.45 -4.22 -17.91
CA GLY A 95 -5.21 -4.00 -16.69
C GLY A 95 -5.48 -5.30 -15.94
N PRO A 96 -5.86 -5.23 -14.66
CA PRO A 96 -6.10 -6.42 -13.82
C PRO A 96 -7.27 -7.28 -14.28
N TYR A 97 -8.15 -6.78 -15.16
CA TYR A 97 -9.24 -7.57 -15.72
C TYR A 97 -8.74 -8.88 -16.37
N VAL A 98 -7.53 -8.91 -16.93
CA VAL A 98 -6.95 -10.11 -17.58
C VAL A 98 -6.81 -11.30 -16.63
N LEU A 99 -6.79 -11.06 -15.32
CA LEU A 99 -6.69 -12.10 -14.29
C LEU A 99 -8.02 -12.81 -14.02
N THR A 100 -9.13 -12.13 -14.29
CA THR A 100 -10.49 -12.57 -13.91
C THR A 100 -11.46 -12.53 -15.09
N CYS A 101 -10.95 -12.30 -16.30
CA CYS A 101 -11.71 -12.31 -17.53
C CYS A 101 -11.06 -13.23 -18.56
N ARG A 102 -11.89 -13.83 -19.42
CA ARG A 102 -11.49 -14.72 -20.52
C ARG A 102 -12.17 -14.29 -21.81
N ASP A 103 -11.79 -14.94 -22.92
CA ASP A 103 -12.31 -14.64 -24.26
C ASP A 103 -12.15 -13.15 -24.65
N ILE A 104 -11.03 -12.55 -24.22
CA ILE A 104 -10.74 -11.13 -24.38
C ILE A 104 -10.48 -10.82 -25.86
N ARG A 105 -11.27 -9.90 -26.42
CA ARG A 105 -11.19 -9.49 -27.83
C ARG A 105 -11.34 -7.98 -27.95
N ARG A 106 -10.33 -7.32 -28.53
CA ARG A 106 -10.45 -5.94 -28.98
C ARG A 106 -11.12 -5.90 -30.35
N ARG A 107 -12.18 -5.10 -30.50
CA ARG A 107 -12.84 -4.80 -31.77
C ARG A 107 -12.92 -3.28 -31.95
N GLY A 108 -11.99 -2.71 -32.70
CA GLY A 108 -11.87 -1.24 -32.80
C GLY A 108 -11.53 -0.62 -31.45
N ASP A 109 -12.35 0.34 -31.02
CA ASP A 109 -12.32 1.03 -29.71
C ASP A 109 -13.11 0.28 -28.62
N HIS A 110 -13.58 -0.94 -28.90
CA HIS A 110 -14.31 -1.77 -27.94
C HIS A 110 -13.44 -2.92 -27.44
N LEU A 111 -13.67 -3.33 -26.19
CA LEU A 111 -13.09 -4.53 -25.60
C LEU A 111 -14.19 -5.44 -25.08
N ASP A 112 -14.34 -6.60 -25.71
CA ASP A 112 -15.24 -7.65 -25.24
C ASP A 112 -14.49 -8.64 -24.38
N ALA A 113 -15.13 -9.08 -23.30
CA ALA A 113 -14.62 -10.17 -22.48
C ALA A 113 -15.77 -10.91 -21.78
N VAL A 114 -15.40 -12.04 -21.17
CA VAL A 114 -16.25 -12.81 -20.26
C VAL A 114 -15.60 -12.75 -18.88
N CYS A 115 -16.17 -12.02 -17.95
CA CYS A 115 -15.57 -11.70 -16.65
C CYS A 115 -16.26 -12.42 -15.50
N GLU A 116 -15.48 -12.90 -14.53
CA GLU A 116 -15.99 -13.57 -13.33
C GLU A 116 -16.63 -12.54 -12.39
N ALA A 117 -17.87 -12.79 -11.99
CA ALA A 117 -18.58 -12.02 -10.99
C ALA A 117 -18.41 -12.63 -9.58
N PRO A 118 -18.69 -11.90 -8.48
CA PRO A 118 -18.47 -12.39 -7.12
C PRO A 118 -19.29 -13.63 -6.76
N ASP A 119 -20.37 -13.89 -7.49
CA ASP A 119 -21.21 -15.08 -7.36
C ASP A 119 -20.65 -16.29 -8.14
N GLY A 120 -19.44 -16.20 -8.67
CA GLY A 120 -18.76 -17.21 -9.48
C GLY A 120 -19.30 -17.31 -10.92
N ARG A 121 -20.31 -16.53 -11.29
CA ARG A 121 -20.86 -16.56 -12.65
C ARG A 121 -19.99 -15.73 -13.58
N TRP A 122 -19.81 -16.25 -14.79
CA TRP A 122 -19.09 -15.56 -15.85
C TRP A 122 -20.07 -14.71 -16.68
N ARG A 123 -19.85 -13.39 -16.73
CA ARG A 123 -20.72 -12.43 -17.41
C ARG A 123 -20.04 -11.90 -18.66
N ARG A 124 -20.76 -11.88 -19.78
CA ARG A 124 -20.31 -11.18 -20.99
C ARG A 124 -20.40 -9.69 -20.75
N THR A 125 -19.36 -8.96 -21.13
CA THR A 125 -19.27 -7.52 -20.96
C THR A 125 -18.50 -6.92 -22.13
N THR A 126 -18.86 -5.69 -22.47
CA THR A 126 -18.19 -4.88 -23.49
C THR A 126 -17.85 -3.54 -22.87
N LEU A 127 -16.57 -3.17 -22.92
CA LEU A 127 -16.12 -1.82 -22.60
C LEU A 127 -16.00 -1.03 -23.91
N HIS A 128 -16.75 0.05 -24.00
CA HIS A 128 -16.71 1.00 -25.12
C HIS A 128 -15.70 2.11 -24.83
N ASP A 129 -15.14 2.71 -25.88
CA ASP A 129 -14.19 3.83 -25.80
C ASP A 129 -12.99 3.50 -24.90
N ILE A 130 -12.29 2.41 -25.22
CA ILE A 130 -11.13 1.95 -24.44
C ILE A 130 -9.94 2.90 -24.55
N ASP A 131 -9.88 3.68 -25.63
CA ASP A 131 -8.83 4.67 -25.86
C ASP A 131 -9.05 5.92 -24.96
N GLY A 132 -10.27 6.15 -24.47
CA GLY A 132 -10.61 7.17 -23.47
C GLY A 132 -10.31 6.77 -22.01
N CYS A 133 -9.82 5.55 -21.76
CA CYS A 133 -9.44 5.13 -20.42
C CYS A 133 -8.14 5.83 -19.97
N THR A 134 -8.20 6.54 -18.85
CA THR A 134 -7.04 7.22 -18.23
C THR A 134 -6.40 6.39 -17.12
N GLY A 135 -6.74 5.11 -17.03
CA GLY A 135 -6.28 4.19 -16.00
C GLY A 135 -6.47 2.74 -16.43
N PRO A 136 -6.09 1.78 -15.57
CA PRO A 136 -6.19 0.36 -15.91
C PRO A 136 -7.65 -0.06 -16.12
N ILE A 137 -7.87 -1.01 -17.04
CA ILE A 137 -9.17 -1.66 -17.18
C ILE A 137 -9.32 -2.71 -16.07
N VAL A 138 -10.45 -2.69 -15.36
CA VAL A 138 -10.73 -3.60 -14.25
C VAL A 138 -11.96 -4.46 -14.54
N ASN A 139 -12.06 -5.59 -13.83
CA ASN A 139 -13.29 -6.34 -13.70
C ASN A 139 -14.04 -5.86 -12.44
N ASP A 140 -15.05 -5.02 -12.62
CA ASP A 140 -15.95 -4.53 -11.57
C ASP A 140 -17.16 -5.47 -11.43
N GLY A 141 -17.02 -6.52 -10.64
CA GLY A 141 -18.15 -7.40 -10.32
C GLY A 141 -18.75 -8.16 -11.51
N GLY A 142 -17.94 -8.46 -12.53
CA GLY A 142 -18.35 -9.10 -13.78
C GLY A 142 -18.53 -8.14 -14.96
N GLU A 143 -18.32 -6.83 -14.75
CA GLU A 143 -18.38 -5.81 -15.81
C GLU A 143 -17.01 -5.15 -16.01
N LEU A 144 -16.60 -4.95 -17.26
CA LEU A 144 -15.36 -4.21 -17.55
C LEU A 144 -15.58 -2.73 -17.27
N ALA A 145 -14.64 -2.12 -16.55
CA ALA A 145 -14.67 -0.69 -16.23
C ALA A 145 -13.28 -0.07 -16.29
N CYS A 146 -13.20 1.25 -16.43
CA CYS A 146 -11.98 2.01 -16.32
C CYS A 146 -12.28 3.45 -15.88
N SER A 147 -11.27 4.17 -15.43
CA SER A 147 -11.36 5.61 -15.19
C SER A 147 -11.49 6.37 -16.50
N ARG A 148 -12.42 7.32 -16.57
CA ARG A 148 -12.53 8.30 -17.67
C ARG A 148 -12.27 9.69 -17.14
N GLY A 149 -10.99 10.07 -17.09
CA GLY A 149 -10.54 11.37 -16.57
C GLY A 149 -10.51 11.44 -15.04
N GLY A 150 -9.93 12.52 -14.53
CA GLY A 150 -9.75 12.75 -13.09
C GLY A 150 -8.48 12.09 -12.54
N MET A 151 -7.87 12.74 -11.56
CA MET A 151 -6.70 12.21 -10.86
C MET A 151 -7.17 11.37 -9.68
N LEU A 152 -6.59 10.18 -9.48
CA LEU A 152 -6.87 9.40 -8.28
C LEU A 152 -6.50 10.21 -7.02
N PRO A 153 -7.38 10.26 -6.00
CA PRO A 153 -7.06 10.95 -4.75
C PRO A 153 -5.89 10.29 -4.05
N ARG A 154 -5.06 11.10 -3.40
CA ARG A 154 -3.96 10.59 -2.59
C ARG A 154 -4.45 10.19 -1.21
N GLY A 155 -3.87 9.14 -0.64
CA GLY A 155 -4.11 8.81 0.76
C GLY A 155 -3.55 7.44 1.16
N PRO A 156 -3.52 7.14 2.48
CA PRO A 156 -3.06 5.85 3.01
C PRO A 156 -3.79 4.63 2.47
N TYR A 157 -5.01 4.80 1.94
CA TYR A 157 -5.72 3.70 1.30
C TYR A 157 -4.92 3.06 0.16
N LEU A 158 -4.01 3.80 -0.50
CA LEU A 158 -3.13 3.29 -1.55
C LEU A 158 -2.18 2.18 -1.07
N GLU A 159 -1.91 2.09 0.24
CA GLU A 159 -1.03 1.05 0.81
C GLU A 159 -1.75 -0.28 1.03
N SER A 160 -3.09 -0.26 1.09
CA SER A 160 -3.92 -1.39 1.49
C SER A 160 -5.10 -1.65 0.55
N CYS A 161 -5.16 -0.93 -0.57
CA CYS A 161 -6.14 -1.10 -1.63
C CYS A 161 -5.45 -1.23 -3.00
N ARG A 162 -6.11 -1.89 -3.94
CA ARG A 162 -5.65 -2.10 -5.31
C ARG A 162 -6.82 -2.07 -6.30
N GLN A 163 -6.53 -2.14 -7.60
CA GLN A 163 -7.54 -2.03 -8.67
C GLN A 163 -8.40 -0.77 -8.49
N ILE A 164 -7.72 0.35 -8.22
CA ILE A 164 -8.34 1.62 -7.87
C ILE A 164 -8.70 2.35 -9.15
N TYR A 165 -9.95 2.79 -9.26
CA TYR A 165 -10.41 3.54 -10.42
C TYR A 165 -11.61 4.44 -10.08
N LEU A 166 -11.87 5.41 -10.94
CA LEU A 166 -12.99 6.34 -10.83
C LEU A 166 -14.12 5.91 -11.76
N ARG A 167 -15.34 5.81 -11.22
CA ARG A 167 -16.57 5.67 -12.01
C ARG A 167 -17.45 6.88 -11.74
N GLY A 168 -17.30 7.91 -12.58
CA GLY A 168 -17.94 9.21 -12.32
C GLY A 168 -17.45 9.80 -10.99
N PRO A 169 -18.34 10.22 -10.06
CA PRO A 169 -17.96 10.80 -8.77
C PRO A 169 -17.60 9.74 -7.70
N VAL A 170 -17.49 8.47 -8.09
CA VAL A 170 -17.30 7.34 -7.18
C VAL A 170 -15.88 6.79 -7.30
N LEU A 171 -15.14 6.82 -6.18
CA LEU A 171 -13.86 6.12 -6.05
C LEU A 171 -14.13 4.67 -5.71
N ARG A 172 -13.71 3.74 -6.57
CA ARG A 172 -13.85 2.30 -6.36
C ARG A 172 -12.47 1.68 -6.16
N ALA A 173 -12.39 0.72 -5.25
CA ALA A 173 -11.16 0.00 -4.95
C ALA A 173 -11.45 -1.38 -4.38
N PHE A 174 -10.47 -2.28 -4.51
CA PHE A 174 -10.45 -3.58 -3.86
C PHE A 174 -9.50 -3.51 -2.67
N CYS A 175 -10.03 -3.46 -1.46
CA CYS A 175 -9.30 -3.13 -0.24
C CYS A 175 -9.13 -4.33 0.69
N LEU A 176 -7.97 -4.39 1.35
CA LEU A 176 -7.61 -5.41 2.32
C LEU A 176 -8.31 -5.15 3.66
N ARG A 177 -8.86 -6.20 4.23
CA ARG A 177 -9.40 -6.24 5.59
C ARG A 177 -8.35 -6.67 6.61
N SER A 178 -8.61 -6.37 7.87
CA SER A 178 -7.80 -6.83 9.00
C SER A 178 -7.68 -8.35 9.10
N ASP A 179 -8.70 -9.08 8.62
CA ASP A 179 -8.71 -10.55 8.53
C ASP A 179 -7.97 -11.12 7.31
N GLY A 180 -7.34 -10.26 6.51
CA GLY A 180 -6.58 -10.64 5.32
C GLY A 180 -7.43 -10.85 4.06
N ARG A 181 -8.76 -10.76 4.13
CA ARG A 181 -9.63 -10.87 2.95
C ARG A 181 -9.66 -9.56 2.16
N TRP A 182 -9.81 -9.66 0.85
CA TRP A 182 -9.98 -8.49 -0.02
C TRP A 182 -11.46 -8.30 -0.36
N VAL A 183 -11.94 -7.07 -0.30
CA VAL A 183 -13.34 -6.71 -0.56
C VAL A 183 -13.45 -5.48 -1.44
N TRP A 184 -14.47 -5.45 -2.30
CA TRP A 184 -14.78 -4.28 -3.10
C TRP A 184 -15.45 -3.23 -2.22
N THR A 185 -15.01 -1.98 -2.37
CA THR A 185 -15.58 -0.83 -1.68
C THR A 185 -15.70 0.35 -2.64
N ALA A 186 -16.59 1.27 -2.29
CA ALA A 186 -16.83 2.49 -3.02
C ALA A 186 -16.92 3.67 -2.05
N LEU A 187 -16.38 4.82 -2.45
CA LEU A 187 -16.52 6.08 -1.75
C LEU A 187 -17.06 7.13 -2.72
N GLU A 188 -18.32 7.49 -2.54
CA GLU A 188 -18.96 8.56 -3.30
C GLU A 188 -18.59 9.92 -2.73
N GLY A 189 -18.40 10.91 -3.61
CA GLY A 189 -18.12 12.28 -3.16
C GLY A 189 -16.78 12.43 -2.45
N TRP A 190 -15.82 11.57 -2.77
CA TRP A 190 -14.45 11.60 -2.24
C TRP A 190 -13.76 12.96 -2.45
N GLU A 191 -14.14 13.69 -3.50
CA GLU A 191 -13.72 15.07 -3.80
C GLU A 191 -13.98 16.03 -2.61
N ARG A 192 -14.93 15.69 -1.72
CA ARG A 192 -15.27 16.45 -0.52
C ARG A 192 -14.46 16.05 0.71
N CYS A 193 -13.61 15.03 0.62
CA CYS A 193 -12.70 14.70 1.71
C CYS A 193 -11.74 15.89 1.89
N ARG A 194 -11.83 16.57 3.04
CA ARG A 194 -10.92 17.67 3.39
C ARG A 194 -9.51 17.17 3.65
N GLU A 195 -9.39 15.94 4.15
CA GLU A 195 -8.13 15.26 4.40
C GLU A 195 -7.91 14.06 3.46
N ARG A 196 -7.11 13.08 3.91
CA ARG A 196 -6.70 11.89 3.18
C ARG A 196 -7.80 10.83 3.19
N ILE A 197 -7.84 9.99 2.16
CA ILE A 197 -8.71 8.82 2.13
C ILE A 197 -7.99 7.65 2.80
N VAL A 198 -8.69 6.92 3.66
CA VAL A 198 -8.16 5.78 4.41
C VAL A 198 -8.99 4.52 4.14
N ASN A 199 -8.34 3.37 4.29
CA ASN A 199 -9.00 2.07 4.30
C ASN A 199 -9.26 1.68 5.77
N VAL A 200 -10.53 1.52 6.15
CA VAL A 200 -10.96 1.08 7.48
C VAL A 200 -11.61 -0.29 7.33
N ASP A 201 -10.88 -1.36 7.65
CA ASP A 201 -11.29 -2.77 7.52
C ASP A 201 -11.97 -3.11 6.18
N GLY A 202 -11.34 -2.72 5.06
CA GLY A 202 -11.86 -2.95 3.71
C GLY A 202 -12.85 -1.89 3.22
N GLN A 203 -13.15 -0.86 4.01
CA GLN A 203 -14.04 0.24 3.62
C GLN A 203 -13.26 1.54 3.40
N LEU A 204 -13.38 2.13 2.21
CA LEU A 204 -12.86 3.46 1.94
C LEU A 204 -13.65 4.52 2.72
N ARG A 205 -12.95 5.39 3.42
CA ARG A 205 -13.53 6.53 4.16
C ARG A 205 -12.67 7.77 3.98
N CYS A 206 -13.28 8.95 4.00
CA CYS A 206 -12.51 10.14 4.32
C CYS A 206 -11.93 9.95 5.74
N ALA A 207 -10.65 10.25 5.92
CA ALA A 207 -10.15 10.50 7.26
C ALA A 207 -11.03 11.59 7.85
N ARG A 208 -11.64 11.28 9.00
CA ARG A 208 -12.29 12.32 9.78
C ARG A 208 -11.14 13.12 10.41
N GLU A 209 -11.19 14.45 10.30
CA GLU A 209 -10.68 15.23 11.42
C GLU A 209 -11.41 14.66 12.65
N ASP A 210 -10.71 14.31 13.72
CA ASP A 210 -11.35 14.19 15.02
C ASP A 210 -11.89 15.58 15.41
N VAL A 211 -12.94 16.03 14.73
CA VAL A 211 -13.88 17.01 15.26
C VAL A 211 -14.97 16.16 15.84
N ASP A 212 -14.86 15.93 17.14
CA ASP A 212 -16.01 15.70 17.99
C ASP A 212 -17.13 16.66 17.53
N ARG A 213 -18.07 16.06 16.82
CA ARG A 213 -19.47 16.46 16.85
C ARG A 213 -20.18 15.32 17.55
N ASP A 214 -19.76 15.10 18.79
CA ASP A 214 -20.68 14.93 19.91
C ASP A 214 -21.96 15.71 19.62
N ARG A 215 -22.90 14.95 19.06
CA ARG A 215 -24.30 15.32 18.85
C ARG A 215 -25.13 14.65 19.93
N ASP A 216 -24.54 14.41 21.08
CA ASP A 216 -25.17 14.15 22.34
C ASP A 216 -25.36 15.49 23.05
N ARG A 217 -26.60 15.66 23.47
CA ARG A 217 -27.16 16.89 24.00
C ARG A 217 -27.16 16.77 25.51
N ASP A 218 -26.08 16.27 26.05
CA ASP A 218 -25.81 16.11 27.45
C ASP A 218 -24.72 17.11 27.86
N ARG A 219 -24.91 17.53 29.10
CA ARG A 219 -24.41 18.78 29.65
C ARG A 219 -23.62 18.40 30.88
N ASP A 220 -22.69 17.49 30.71
CA ASP A 220 -21.82 16.98 31.75
C ASP A 220 -20.38 17.06 31.28
N ARG A 221 -19.56 17.36 32.28
CA ARG A 221 -18.36 18.17 32.19
C ARG A 221 -17.20 17.25 32.47
N ASP A 222 -17.13 16.16 31.73
CA ASP A 222 -16.19 15.08 32.05
C ASP A 222 -15.00 15.21 31.10
N ARG A 223 -14.15 16.17 31.49
CA ARG A 223 -12.81 16.38 30.97
C ARG A 223 -11.98 15.11 31.13
N ASP A 224 -11.47 14.64 30.00
CA ASP A 224 -10.12 14.11 29.82
C ASP A 224 -9.82 12.72 30.43
N ARG A 225 -9.98 11.65 29.62
CA ARG A 225 -9.18 10.42 29.80
C ARG A 225 -8.83 9.59 28.56
N ASP A 226 -8.96 10.11 27.34
CA ASP A 226 -8.61 9.33 26.13
C ASP A 226 -7.46 9.95 25.31
N ARG A 227 -6.73 10.91 25.89
CA ARG A 227 -5.64 11.67 25.21
C ARG A 227 -4.28 10.98 25.25
N GLU A 228 -4.16 9.75 25.72
CA GLU A 228 -2.84 9.19 26.08
C GLU A 228 -2.14 8.32 25.02
N GLU A 229 -2.74 8.04 23.86
CA GLU A 229 -2.15 7.08 22.90
C GLU A 229 -1.99 7.60 21.46
N ARG A 230 -2.06 8.91 21.25
CA ARG A 230 -1.87 9.50 19.91
C ARG A 230 -0.46 10.07 19.77
N LEU A 231 0.33 9.46 18.89
CA LEU A 231 1.68 9.92 18.55
C LEU A 231 1.63 11.34 17.96
N PRO A 232 2.55 12.24 18.34
CA PRO A 232 2.57 13.60 17.84
C PRO A 232 2.91 13.62 16.34
N PRO A 233 2.34 14.56 15.55
CA PRO A 233 2.65 14.66 14.14
C PRO A 233 4.07 15.21 13.90
N GLY A 234 4.73 14.75 12.84
CA GLY A 234 5.99 15.35 12.38
C GLY A 234 6.86 14.46 11.49
N ASP A 235 7.97 15.00 10.97
CA ASP A 235 8.82 14.30 9.98
C ASP A 235 9.60 13.12 10.56
N TYR A 236 9.70 13.04 11.89
CA TYR A 236 10.33 11.92 12.59
C TYR A 236 9.64 10.59 12.28
N THR A 237 8.35 10.59 11.91
CA THR A 237 7.63 9.36 11.54
C THR A 237 8.15 8.73 10.25
N LEU A 238 8.90 9.47 9.43
CA LEU A 238 9.53 8.97 8.20
C LEU A 238 10.93 8.41 8.44
N THR A 239 11.59 8.84 9.52
CA THR A 239 13.02 8.61 9.75
C THR A 239 13.32 7.96 11.11
N CYS A 240 12.29 7.62 11.88
CA CYS A 240 12.36 6.92 13.14
C CYS A 240 11.45 5.69 13.16
N ARG A 241 11.85 4.67 13.93
CA ARG A 241 11.12 3.41 14.13
C ARG A 241 11.02 3.09 15.62
N ASN A 242 10.24 2.06 15.98
CA ASN A 242 10.02 1.65 17.37
C ASN A 242 9.52 2.83 18.23
N VAL A 243 8.59 3.61 17.68
CA VAL A 243 8.06 4.84 18.29
C VAL A 243 7.05 4.47 19.37
N SER A 244 7.22 5.02 20.57
CA SER A 244 6.28 4.92 21.68
C SER A 244 6.15 6.26 22.39
N ILE A 245 4.97 6.51 22.95
CA ILE A 245 4.73 7.66 23.83
C ILE A 245 4.19 7.15 25.16
N GLU A 246 4.85 7.51 26.24
CA GLU A 246 4.41 7.17 27.59
C GLU A 246 4.56 8.41 28.47
N HIS A 247 3.47 8.84 29.11
CA HIS A 247 3.46 9.98 30.04
C HIS A 247 4.09 11.26 29.46
N GLY A 248 3.86 11.54 28.17
CA GLY A 248 4.39 12.74 27.49
C GLY A 248 5.87 12.67 27.11
N ARG A 249 6.50 11.51 27.27
CA ARG A 249 7.84 11.22 26.76
C ARG A 249 7.74 10.41 25.47
N LEU A 250 8.23 10.98 24.38
CA LEU A 250 8.32 10.29 23.08
C LEU A 250 9.66 9.57 22.99
N ARG A 251 9.66 8.25 22.79
CA ARG A 251 10.86 7.42 22.59
C ARG A 251 10.83 6.84 21.19
N ALA A 252 11.96 6.90 20.48
CA ALA A 252 12.10 6.27 19.17
C ALA A 252 13.56 5.93 18.84
N GLU A 253 13.75 5.06 17.87
CA GLU A 253 15.03 4.79 17.24
C GLU A 253 15.10 5.56 15.92
N CYS A 254 15.92 6.61 15.84
CA CYS A 254 15.98 7.56 14.74
C CYS A 254 17.25 7.44 13.90
N GLN A 255 17.12 7.65 12.59
CA GLN A 255 18.24 7.58 11.66
C GLN A 255 19.05 8.89 11.66
N THR A 256 20.38 8.78 11.78
CA THR A 256 21.33 9.89 11.59
C THR A 256 21.52 10.19 10.10
N ARG A 257 22.10 11.35 9.75
CA ARG A 257 22.44 11.73 8.36
C ARG A 257 23.40 10.75 7.69
N ARG A 258 24.17 9.98 8.48
CA ARG A 258 25.05 8.90 8.00
C ARG A 258 24.37 7.54 7.92
N GLY A 259 23.05 7.48 8.10
CA GLY A 259 22.24 6.27 7.98
C GLY A 259 22.25 5.35 9.20
N ARG A 260 22.96 5.71 10.28
CA ARG A 260 23.01 4.92 11.53
C ARG A 260 21.77 5.16 12.39
N TRP A 261 21.20 4.11 12.95
CA TRP A 261 20.07 4.17 13.87
C TRP A 261 20.54 4.40 15.31
N VAL A 262 19.92 5.33 16.01
CA VAL A 262 20.24 5.69 17.40
C VAL A 262 18.96 5.87 18.21
N TRP A 263 18.96 5.40 19.46
CA TRP A 263 17.85 5.64 20.38
C TRP A 263 17.85 7.09 20.86
N THR A 264 16.67 7.71 20.86
CA THR A 264 16.47 9.10 21.29
C THR A 264 15.14 9.23 22.02
N GLU A 265 15.07 10.21 22.92
CA GLU A 265 13.86 10.57 23.65
C GLU A 265 13.63 12.08 23.60
N LEU A 266 12.36 12.47 23.58
CA LEU A 266 11.90 13.86 23.69
C LEU A 266 10.91 13.96 24.85
N ASP A 267 11.33 14.65 25.90
CA ASP A 267 10.51 14.93 27.08
C ASP A 267 9.50 16.05 26.82
N ASP A 268 8.36 15.95 27.50
CA ASP A 268 7.24 16.90 27.43
C ASP A 268 6.82 17.21 25.97
N VAL A 269 6.62 16.18 25.16
CA VAL A 269 6.30 16.35 23.73
C VAL A 269 4.99 17.13 23.51
N TYR A 270 4.10 17.17 24.50
CA TYR A 270 2.89 17.98 24.49
C TYR A 270 3.13 19.49 24.60
N ARG A 271 4.35 19.93 24.95
CA ARG A 271 4.76 21.36 24.98
C ARG A 271 5.31 21.84 23.64
N CYS A 272 5.42 20.97 22.65
CA CYS A 272 5.81 21.36 21.32
C CYS A 272 4.76 22.29 20.71
N ARG A 273 5.18 23.48 20.23
CA ARG A 273 4.32 24.41 19.47
C ARG A 273 4.21 24.05 17.99
N GLY A 274 4.95 23.04 17.55
CA GLY A 274 4.99 22.59 16.16
C GLY A 274 5.31 21.09 16.05
N PRO A 275 5.39 20.56 14.81
CA PRO A 275 5.65 19.16 14.57
C PRO A 275 7.00 18.71 15.15
N VAL A 276 7.08 17.43 15.51
CA VAL A 276 8.33 16.81 15.97
C VAL A 276 9.18 16.45 14.77
N SER A 277 10.47 16.74 14.82
CA SER A 277 11.42 16.45 13.75
C SER A 277 12.55 15.55 14.23
N ASN A 278 13.09 14.74 13.32
CA ASN A 278 14.36 14.05 13.53
C ASN A 278 15.52 14.91 13.03
N VAL A 279 16.32 15.43 13.95
CA VAL A 279 17.52 16.23 13.67
C VAL A 279 18.76 15.37 13.91
N ASP A 280 19.25 14.72 12.85
CA ASP A 280 20.47 13.89 12.87
C ASP A 280 20.48 12.78 13.94
N GLY A 281 19.34 12.09 14.10
CA GLY A 281 19.16 11.03 15.10
C GLY A 281 18.60 11.53 16.44
N GLN A 282 18.24 12.81 16.56
CA GLN A 282 17.67 13.41 17.77
C GLN A 282 16.26 13.95 17.53
N LEU A 283 15.29 13.50 18.33
CA LEU A 283 13.94 14.07 18.31
C LEU A 283 13.96 15.51 18.85
N SER A 284 13.37 16.44 18.11
CA SER A 284 13.32 17.86 18.46
C SER A 284 12.00 18.48 18.02
N CYS A 285 11.58 19.57 18.65
CA CYS A 285 10.41 20.33 18.24
C CYS A 285 10.52 21.82 18.62
N PRO A 286 9.78 22.71 17.96
CA PRO A 286 9.66 24.11 18.38
C PRO A 286 8.97 24.23 19.74
N ARG A 287 9.46 25.11 20.62
CA ARG A 287 8.92 25.37 21.98
C ARG A 287 8.22 26.72 22.08
#